data_AF-A0A933RH48-F1
#
_entry.id   AF-A0A933RH48-F1
#
_cell.length_a   1.000
_cell.length_b   1.000
_cell.length_c   1.000
_cell.angle_alpha   90.00
_cell.angle_beta   90.00
_cell.angle_gamma   90.00
#
_symmetry.space_group_name_H-M   'P 1'
#
loop_
_entity.id
_entity.type
_entity.pdbx_description
1 polymer ?
#
loop_
_entity_poly.entity_id
_entity_poly.type
_entity_poly.pdbx_seq_one_letter_code
_entity_poly.pdbx_strand_id
1 'polypeptide(L)'
;MTRSAALSLLLAVALAAPAGAHTLRRAATPVIVTAGPALAGCPVPPTAQVGAEVEPHVAVDPSDPRRMAVAWQQDRATDGAARALGVA
;
A
#
# COMPACT_ATOMS: atom_id res chain seq x y z
N MET A 1 -50.03 12.09 11.14
CA MET A 1 -49.10 12.34 10.01
C MET A 1 -47.73 12.90 10.45
N THR A 2 -47.51 13.24 11.72
CA THR A 2 -46.27 13.90 12.18
C THR A 2 -45.14 12.94 12.58
N ARG A 3 -45.46 11.72 13.05
CA ARG A 3 -44.46 10.73 13.48
C ARG A 3 -43.66 10.10 12.33
N SER A 4 -44.29 9.89 11.17
CA SER A 4 -43.63 9.27 10.01
C SER A 4 -42.61 10.20 9.34
N ALA A 5 -42.88 11.52 9.31
CA ALA A 5 -41.96 12.50 8.74
C ALA A 5 -40.66 12.63 9.56
N ALA A 6 -40.75 12.55 10.89
CA ALA A 6 -39.61 12.60 11.78
C ALA A 6 -38.67 11.39 11.61
N LEU A 7 -39.23 10.20 11.37
CA LEU A 7 -38.45 8.98 11.16
C LEU A 7 -37.70 9.00 9.82
N SER A 8 -38.34 9.51 8.76
CA SER A 8 -37.72 9.67 7.44
C SER A 8 -36.56 10.68 7.46
N LEU A 9 -36.67 11.75 8.26
CA LEU A 9 -35.62 12.76 8.37
C LEU A 9 -34.39 12.22 9.12
N LEU A 10 -34.57 11.41 10.15
CA LEU A 10 -33.47 10.77 10.89
C LEU A 10 -32.70 9.76 10.04
N LEU A 11 -33.39 9.00 9.18
CA LEU A 11 -32.75 8.03 8.30
C LEU A 11 -31.91 8.70 7.19
N ALA A 12 -32.37 9.85 6.67
CA ALA A 12 -31.63 10.62 5.67
C ALA A 12 -30.31 11.21 6.20
N VAL A 13 -30.26 11.60 7.47
CA VAL A 13 -29.04 12.14 8.11
C VAL A 13 -27.99 11.05 8.33
N ALA A 14 -28.39 9.81 8.63
CA ALA A 14 -27.47 8.70 8.85
C ALA A 14 -26.72 8.26 7.57
N LEU A 15 -27.35 8.41 6.39
CA LEU A 15 -26.76 8.09 5.08
C LEU A 15 -25.86 9.20 4.52
N ALA A 16 -25.95 10.41 5.07
CA ALA A 16 -25.16 11.58 4.63
C ALA A 16 -23.86 11.76 5.43
N ALA A 17 -23.54 10.85 6.36
CA ALA A 17 -22.26 10.89 7.07
C ALA A 17 -21.12 10.78 6.05
N PRO A 18 -20.21 11.76 5.99
CA PRO A 18 -19.07 11.68 5.07
C PRO A 18 -18.26 10.43 5.44
N ALA A 19 -17.99 9.59 4.44
CA ALA A 19 -17.03 8.51 4.58
C ALA A 19 -15.76 9.11 5.21
N GLY A 20 -15.40 8.63 6.40
CA GLY A 20 -14.39 9.27 7.25
C GLY A 20 -13.15 9.61 6.43
N ALA A 21 -12.86 10.90 6.31
CA ALA A 21 -11.64 11.38 5.67
C ALA A 21 -10.46 10.85 6.50
N HIS A 22 -9.87 9.74 6.07
CA HIS A 22 -8.65 9.25 6.66
C HIS A 22 -7.55 10.24 6.29
N THR A 23 -7.09 11.00 7.29
CA THR A 23 -5.86 11.77 7.15
C THR A 23 -4.76 10.79 6.80
N LEU A 24 -4.19 10.91 5.60
CA LEU A 24 -3.01 10.16 5.19
C LEU A 24 -1.89 10.51 6.17
N ARG A 25 -1.68 9.62 7.14
CA ARG A 25 -0.59 9.77 8.10
C ARG A 25 0.70 9.53 7.34
N ARG A 26 1.68 10.42 7.52
CA ARG A 26 3.03 10.28 6.94
C ARG A 26 3.49 8.82 7.11
N ALA A 27 3.90 8.19 6.00
CA ALA A 27 4.44 6.84 6.02
C ALA A 27 5.53 6.74 7.10
N ALA A 28 5.47 5.68 7.90
CA ALA A 28 6.48 5.43 8.91
C ALA A 28 7.87 5.38 8.25
N THR A 29 8.91 5.76 8.99
CA THR A 29 10.28 5.56 8.52
C THR A 29 10.46 4.07 8.20
N PRO A 30 10.95 3.70 7.00
CA PRO A 30 11.17 2.31 6.65
C PRO A 30 12.03 1.62 7.70
N VAL A 31 11.62 0.42 8.12
CA VAL A 31 12.40 -0.43 9.01
C VAL A 31 13.14 -1.43 8.13
N ILE A 32 14.47 -1.45 8.25
CA ILE A 32 15.29 -2.47 7.59
C ILE A 32 15.09 -3.79 8.34
N VAL A 33 14.50 -4.77 7.65
CA VAL A 33 14.23 -6.11 8.19
C VAL A 33 15.31 -7.14 7.84
N THR A 34 16.32 -6.74 7.07
CA THR A 34 17.45 -7.59 6.66
C THR A 34 18.71 -7.27 7.46
N ALA A 35 19.52 -8.28 7.75
CA ALA A 35 20.83 -8.10 8.36
C ALA A 35 21.92 -7.95 7.28
N GLY A 36 22.75 -6.91 7.38
CA GLY A 36 23.87 -6.69 6.47
C GLY A 36 23.44 -6.36 5.02
N PRO A 37 24.38 -6.34 4.06
CA PRO A 37 24.07 -6.05 2.67
C PRO A 37 23.46 -7.29 2.02
N ALA A 38 22.13 -7.44 2.12
CA ALA A 38 21.39 -8.59 1.58
C ALA A 38 21.61 -8.84 0.07
N LEU A 39 22.14 -7.84 -0.65
CA LEU A 39 22.41 -7.88 -2.08
C LEU A 39 23.90 -7.80 -2.44
N ALA A 40 24.79 -7.92 -1.45
CA ALA A 40 26.23 -7.97 -1.72
C ALA A 40 26.54 -9.16 -2.65
N GLY A 41 27.09 -8.86 -3.83
CA GLY A 41 27.44 -9.86 -4.84
C GLY A 41 26.32 -10.19 -5.84
N CYS A 42 25.12 -9.64 -5.68
CA CYS A 42 24.10 -9.75 -6.72
C CYS A 42 24.45 -8.81 -7.89
N PRO A 43 24.62 -9.32 -9.12
CA PRO A 43 24.93 -8.47 -10.26
C PRO A 43 23.75 -7.55 -10.57
N VAL A 44 24.07 -6.28 -10.86
CA VAL A 44 23.09 -5.31 -11.35
C VAL A 44 22.84 -5.59 -12.83
N PRO A 45 21.58 -5.67 -13.30
CA PRO A 45 21.28 -5.84 -14.71
C PRO A 45 21.96 -4.74 -15.55
N PRO A 46 22.50 -5.08 -16.73
CA PRO A 46 23.25 -4.13 -17.56
C PRO A 46 22.38 -2.99 -18.09
N THR A 47 21.08 -3.23 -18.24
CA THR A 47 20.13 -2.27 -18.79
C THR A 47 18.81 -2.34 -18.03
N ALA A 48 18.27 -1.18 -17.64
CA ALA A 48 16.94 -1.08 -17.04
C ALA A 48 15.89 -0.79 -18.11
N GLN A 49 14.80 -1.57 -18.14
CA GLN A 49 13.64 -1.28 -18.99
C GLN A 49 12.81 -0.15 -18.37
N VAL A 50 12.78 1.01 -19.03
CA VAL A 50 11.96 2.16 -18.59
C VAL A 50 10.50 1.92 -18.97
N GLY A 51 9.59 2.13 -18.02
CA GLY A 51 8.16 1.88 -18.24
C GLY A 51 7.76 0.41 -18.19
N ALA A 52 8.65 -0.48 -17.73
CA ALA A 52 8.30 -1.86 -17.43
C ALA A 52 7.18 -1.96 -16.38
N GLU A 53 6.51 -3.11 -16.40
CA GLU A 53 5.40 -3.42 -15.50
C GLU A 53 5.82 -3.31 -14.02
N VAL A 54 4.82 -3.01 -13.17
CA VAL A 54 4.98 -2.90 -11.73
C VAL A 54 3.95 -3.79 -11.05
N GLU A 55 4.41 -4.79 -10.30
CA GLU A 55 3.56 -5.70 -9.51
C GLU A 55 3.46 -5.21 -8.06
N PRO A 56 2.36 -4.54 -7.65
CA PRO A 56 2.16 -4.15 -6.26
C PRO A 56 1.66 -5.32 -5.41
N HIS A 57 2.22 -5.46 -4.20
CA HIS A 57 1.75 -6.40 -3.19
C HIS A 57 1.48 -5.68 -1.87
N VAL A 58 0.36 -6.05 -1.24
CA VAL A 58 -0.02 -5.59 0.10
C VAL A 58 -0.31 -6.79 0.99
N ALA A 59 0.28 -6.78 2.18
CA ALA A 59 -0.07 -7.70 3.26
C ALA A 59 -0.60 -6.88 4.44
N VAL A 60 -1.77 -7.25 4.95
CA VAL A 60 -2.43 -6.58 6.07
C VAL A 60 -2.54 -7.57 7.22
N ASP A 61 -2.14 -7.15 8.42
CA ASP A 61 -2.35 -7.96 9.62
C ASP A 61 -3.85 -8.06 9.93
N PRO A 62 -4.44 -9.27 9.96
CA PRO A 62 -5.87 -9.43 10.22
C PRO A 62 -6.28 -9.01 11.65
N SER A 63 -5.34 -8.86 12.58
CA SER A 63 -5.58 -8.44 13.97
C SER A 63 -5.46 -6.92 14.19
N ASP A 64 -4.77 -6.19 13.32
CA ASP A 64 -4.68 -4.72 13.31
C ASP A 64 -4.53 -4.22 11.86
N PRO A 65 -5.60 -3.70 11.22
CA PRO A 65 -5.56 -3.26 9.81
C PRO A 65 -4.63 -2.06 9.57
N ARG A 66 -4.11 -1.43 10.64
CA ARG A 66 -3.12 -0.36 10.54
C ARG A 66 -1.70 -0.89 10.43
N ARG A 67 -1.46 -2.18 10.69
CA ARG A 67 -0.19 -2.86 10.46
C ARG A 67 -0.24 -3.49 9.07
N MET A 68 0.39 -2.82 8.11
CA MET A 68 0.48 -3.26 6.73
C MET A 68 1.92 -3.21 6.23
N ALA A 69 2.26 -4.13 5.34
CA ALA A 69 3.47 -4.09 4.54
C ALA A 69 3.07 -3.86 3.08
N VAL A 70 3.71 -2.90 2.43
CA VAL A 70 3.53 -2.60 1.01
C VAL A 70 4.87 -2.76 0.33
N ALA A 71 4.88 -3.49 -0.77
CA ALA A 71 6.04 -3.67 -1.62
C ALA A 71 5.59 -3.59 -3.07
N TRP A 72 6.46 -3.12 -3.94
CA TRP A 72 6.25 -3.22 -5.38
C TRP A 72 7.49 -3.78 -6.02
N GLN A 73 7.27 -4.68 -6.96
CA GLN A 73 8.31 -5.15 -7.84
C GLN A 73 8.34 -4.28 -9.10
N GLN A 74 9.52 -3.95 -9.62
CA GLN A 74 9.62 -3.41 -10.97
C GLN A 74 10.45 -4.39 -11.79
N ASP A 75 9.85 -4.98 -12.83
CA ASP A 75 10.51 -5.96 -13.70
C ASP A 75 11.42 -5.25 -14.72
N ARG A 76 12.41 -4.51 -14.19
CA ARG A 76 13.29 -3.67 -14.98
C ARG A 76 14.47 -4.43 -15.57
N ALA A 77 14.75 -5.63 -15.06
CA ALA A 77 15.92 -6.39 -15.43
C ALA A 77 15.72 -6.99 -16.84
N THR A 78 16.55 -6.58 -17.82
CA THR A 78 16.48 -7.15 -19.18
C THR A 78 16.80 -8.63 -19.25
N ASP A 79 17.49 -9.16 -18.25
CA ASP A 79 17.81 -10.57 -18.08
C ASP A 79 16.76 -11.32 -17.21
N GLY A 80 15.66 -10.65 -16.88
CA GLY A 80 14.47 -11.20 -16.23
C GLY A 80 14.42 -11.04 -14.71
N ALA A 81 13.18 -10.89 -14.21
CA ALA A 81 12.75 -10.89 -12.81
C ALA A 81 13.35 -9.80 -11.91
N ALA A 82 12.68 -9.49 -10.80
CA ALA A 82 13.32 -8.69 -9.76
C ALA A 82 14.13 -9.53 -8.78
N ARG A 83 15.23 -8.94 -8.33
CA ARG A 83 16.20 -9.57 -7.45
C ARG A 83 15.89 -9.32 -5.97
N ALA A 84 15.34 -8.15 -5.63
CA ALA A 84 14.98 -7.79 -4.27
C ALA A 84 14.08 -6.54 -4.18
N LEU A 85 13.49 -6.38 -2.99
CA LEU A 85 12.82 -5.16 -2.56
C LEU A 85 13.83 -4.28 -1.79
N GLY A 86 13.92 -3.01 -2.15
CA GLY A 86 14.85 -2.05 -1.53
C GLY A 86 14.14 -0.75 -1.13
N VAL A 87 14.81 0.03 -0.29
CA VAL A 87 14.45 1.43 0.00
C VAL A 87 15.26 2.36 -0.90
N ALA A 88 14.62 3.38 -1.48
CA ALA A 88 15.27 4.41 -2.29
C ALA A 88 15.84 5.53 -1.41
#